data_AF-A0A3D3FKV3-F1
#
_entry.id   AF-A0A3D3FKV3-F1
#
_cell.length_a   1.000
_cell.length_b   1.000
_cell.length_c   1.000
_cell.angle_alpha   90.00
_cell.angle_beta   90.00
_cell.angle_gamma   90.00
#
_symmetry.space_group_name_H-M   'P 1'
#
loop_
_entity.id
_entity.type
_entity.pdbx_description
1 polymer ?
#
loop_
_entity_poly.entity_id
_entity_poly.type
_entity_poly.pdbx_seq_one_letter_code
_entity_poly.pdbx_strand_id
1 'polypeptide(L)'
;MFSYKGFIAEVDYDDNAETFYGSVVNANTIMSFRGTEVAELKASFADVVDSYLGDCERDGIDPEKPFSGKITVRLTPVLHRKVAIKAAARKESMNQYLEDLIARDTADIEMRAPGLG
;
A
#
# COMPACT_ATOMS: atom_id res chain seq x y z
N MET A 1 1.40 11.71 -0.17
CA MET A 1 1.62 10.49 0.63
C MET A 1 2.90 10.62 1.45
N PHE A 2 2.94 10.00 2.63
CA PHE A 2 4.16 9.82 3.42
C PHE A 2 4.11 8.44 4.10
N SER A 3 5.25 7.96 4.60
CA SER A 3 5.36 6.62 5.17
C SER A 3 5.99 6.63 6.56
N TYR A 4 5.59 5.68 7.41
CA TYR A 4 6.15 5.46 8.74
C TYR A 4 6.12 3.96 9.06
N LYS A 5 7.27 3.38 9.46
CA LYS A 5 7.44 1.94 9.73
C LYS A 5 6.87 1.01 8.64
N GLY A 6 6.98 1.42 7.37
CA GLY A 6 6.46 0.66 6.23
C GLY A 6 4.96 0.84 5.93
N PHE A 7 4.21 1.57 6.77
CA PHE A 7 2.83 1.98 6.49
C PHE A 7 2.78 3.25 5.66
N ILE A 8 1.75 3.38 4.82
CA ILE A 8 1.59 4.49 3.87
C ILE A 8 0.32 5.28 4.22
N ALA A 9 0.49 6.60 4.39
CA ALA A 9 -0.58 7.56 4.57
C ALA A 9 -1.11 8.06 3.21
N GLU A 10 -2.42 7.94 3.03
CA GLU A 10 -3.22 8.74 2.10
C GLU A 10 -3.93 9.84 2.88
N VAL A 11 -4.07 11.02 2.28
CA VAL A 11 -4.56 12.22 2.96
C VAL A 11 -5.42 13.02 2.00
N ASP A 12 -6.62 13.34 2.46
CA ASP A 12 -7.57 14.22 1.81
C ASP A 12 -7.87 15.42 2.71
N TYR A 13 -8.18 16.57 2.12
CA TYR A 13 -8.68 17.72 2.85
C TYR A 13 -10.21 17.74 2.84
N ASP A 14 -10.83 17.87 4.01
CA ASP A 14 -12.26 18.05 4.16
C ASP A 14 -12.56 19.55 4.34
N ASP A 15 -13.03 20.19 3.27
CA ASP A 15 -13.40 21.61 3.26
C ASP A 15 -14.47 21.95 4.31
N ASN A 16 -15.39 21.02 4.63
CA ASN A 16 -16.48 21.31 5.57
C ASN A 16 -16.00 21.27 7.03
N ALA A 17 -15.04 20.41 7.32
CA ALA A 17 -14.47 20.24 8.66
C ALA A 17 -13.16 21.03 8.86
N GLU A 18 -12.71 21.75 7.83
CA GLU A 18 -11.44 22.49 7.78
C GLU A 18 -10.25 21.67 8.32
N THR A 19 -10.20 20.38 7.98
CA THR A 19 -9.22 19.45 8.53
C THR A 19 -8.75 18.45 7.47
N PHE A 20 -7.53 17.94 7.63
CA PHE A 20 -7.06 16.82 6.85
C PHE A 20 -7.54 15.52 7.50
N TYR A 21 -8.13 14.65 6.67
CA TYR A 21 -8.41 13.27 7.01
C TYR A 21 -7.36 12.38 6.35
N GLY A 22 -6.82 11.44 7.10
CA GLY A 22 -5.88 10.48 6.56
C GLY A 22 -6.23 9.04 6.91
N SER A 23 -5.82 8.14 6.03
CA SER A 23 -6.02 6.69 6.15
C SER A 23 -4.71 5.96 5.84
N VAL A 24 -4.57 4.75 6.41
CA VAL A 24 -3.46 3.85 6.08
C VAL A 24 -3.91 2.92 4.95
N VAL A 25 -3.25 2.97 3.79
CA VAL A 25 -3.70 2.25 2.59
C VAL A 25 -3.17 0.82 2.44
N ASN A 26 -2.18 0.44 3.25
CA ASN A 26 -1.51 -0.85 3.16
C ASN A 26 -1.64 -1.71 4.44
N ALA A 27 -2.77 -1.58 5.13
CA ALA A 27 -3.18 -2.43 6.24
C ALA A 27 -4.57 -3.03 5.96
N ASN A 28 -4.86 -4.26 6.39
CA ASN A 28 -6.22 -4.84 6.28
C ASN A 28 -7.12 -4.44 7.46
N THR A 29 -6.68 -3.49 8.29
CA THR A 29 -7.50 -2.87 9.33
C THR A 29 -7.69 -1.39 9.05
N ILE A 30 -8.84 -0.85 9.45
CA ILE A 30 -9.16 0.55 9.26
C ILE A 30 -8.36 1.35 10.29
N MET A 31 -7.36 2.07 9.79
CA MET A 31 -6.57 3.01 10.57
C MET A 31 -6.75 4.40 9.96
N SER A 32 -7.23 5.33 10.78
CA SER A 32 -7.47 6.71 10.35
C SER A 32 -6.93 7.70 11.36
N PHE A 33 -6.48 8.84 10.85
CA PHE A 33 -5.88 9.92 11.61
C PHE A 33 -6.39 11.26 11.05
N ARG A 34 -6.19 12.34 11.80
CA ARG A 34 -6.60 13.69 11.40
C ARG A 34 -5.55 14.70 11.83
N GLY A 35 -5.60 15.87 11.22
CA GLY A 35 -4.78 17.00 11.63
C GLY A 35 -5.19 18.27 10.90
N THR A 36 -4.94 19.41 11.52
CA THR A 36 -5.12 20.74 10.91
C THR A 36 -3.83 21.23 10.27
N GLU A 37 -2.69 20.71 10.72
CA GLU A 37 -1.37 21.02 10.19
C GLU A 37 -0.59 19.76 9.83
N VAL A 38 0.38 19.90 8.92
CA VAL A 38 1.21 18.77 8.44
C VAL A 38 1.97 18.08 9.58
N ALA A 39 2.43 18.85 10.58
CA ALA A 39 3.17 18.30 11.72
C ALA A 39 2.26 17.42 12.61
N GLU A 40 1.07 17.92 12.92
CA GLU A 40 0.03 17.19 13.66
C GLU A 40 -0.38 15.92 12.92
N LEU A 41 -0.60 16.03 11.61
CA LEU A 41 -1.00 14.91 10.78
C LEU A 41 0.05 13.77 10.79
N LYS A 42 1.34 14.12 10.72
CA LYS A 42 2.43 13.14 10.79
C LYS A 42 2.54 12.49 12.16
N ALA A 43 2.33 13.25 13.23
CA ALA A 43 2.32 12.73 14.59
C ALA A 43 1.14 11.77 14.80
N SER A 44 -0.08 12.19 14.44
CA SER A 44 -1.28 11.37 14.54
C SER A 44 -1.18 10.08 13.72
N PHE A 45 -0.59 10.14 12.52
CA PHE A 45 -0.30 8.94 11.73
C PHE A 45 0.67 7.99 12.43
N ALA A 46 1.76 8.51 12.99
CA ALA A 46 2.74 7.71 13.71
C ALA A 46 2.12 7.04 14.95
N ASP A 47 1.31 7.78 15.71
CA ASP A 47 0.61 7.28 16.90
C ASP A 47 -0.35 6.14 16.57
N VAL A 48 -1.13 6.29 15.49
CA VAL A 48 -2.07 5.24 15.05
C VAL A 48 -1.31 3.97 14.63
N VAL A 49 -0.20 4.12 13.89
CA VAL A 49 0.64 2.98 13.49
C VAL A 49 1.30 2.32 14.69
N ASP A 50 1.84 3.09 15.63
CA ASP A 50 2.51 2.56 16.81
C ASP A 50 1.52 1.87 17.76
N SER A 51 0.30 2.39 17.89
CA SER A 51 -0.77 1.73 18.62
C SER A 51 -1.12 0.37 18.00
N TYR A 52 -1.28 0.31 16.68
CA TYR A 52 -1.55 -0.95 15.97
C TYR A 52 -0.43 -1.98 16.19
N LEU A 53 0.83 -1.57 16.04
CA LEU A 53 1.97 -2.46 16.26
C LEU A 53 2.07 -2.94 17.72
N GLY A 54 1.78 -2.06 18.68
CA GLY A 54 1.74 -2.42 20.10
C GLY A 54 0.59 -3.38 20.45
N ASP A 55 -0.57 -3.22 19.82
CA ASP A 55 -1.70 -4.15 19.94
C ASP A 55 -1.33 -5.53 19.36
N CYS A 56 -0.70 -5.58 18.19
CA CYS A 56 -0.18 -6.82 17.60
C CYS A 56 0.82 -7.53 18.53
N GLU A 57 1.79 -6.80 19.09
CA GLU A 57 2.78 -7.36 20.02
C GLU A 57 2.12 -7.91 21.28
N ARG A 58 1.19 -7.15 21.89
CA ARG A 58 0.46 -7.56 23.10
C ARG A 58 -0.34 -8.85 22.86
N ASP A 59 -0.94 -8.98 21.69
CA ASP A 59 -1.82 -10.09 21.36
C ASP A 59 -1.06 -11.29 20.77
N GLY A 60 0.27 -11.17 20.59
CA GLY A 60 1.12 -12.22 20.00
C GLY A 60 0.82 -12.48 18.53
N ILE A 61 0.31 -11.47 17.83
CA ILE A 61 -0.06 -11.54 16.42
C ILE A 61 1.05 -10.88 15.60
N ASP A 62 1.54 -11.54 14.57
CA ASP A 62 2.43 -10.89 13.61
C ASP A 62 1.66 -9.75 12.94
N PRO A 63 2.15 -8.50 13.01
CA PRO A 63 1.53 -7.41 12.27
C PRO A 63 1.49 -7.78 10.79
N GLU A 64 0.37 -7.47 10.15
CA GLU A 64 0.16 -7.88 8.77
C GLU A 64 1.31 -7.36 7.91
N LYS A 65 1.91 -8.25 7.10
CA LYS A 65 2.97 -7.84 6.19
C LYS A 65 2.37 -6.90 5.15
N PRO A 66 2.65 -5.58 5.21
CA PRO A 66 2.33 -4.73 4.09
C PRO A 66 3.25 -5.23 2.97
N PHE A 67 2.68 -5.67 1.84
CA PHE A 67 3.40 -6.11 0.64
C PHE A 67 4.00 -7.53 0.66
N SER A 68 3.16 -8.57 0.73
CA SER A 68 3.59 -9.98 0.57
C SER A 68 4.07 -10.34 -0.86
N GLY A 69 3.94 -9.44 -1.83
CA GLY A 69 4.18 -9.71 -3.25
C GLY A 69 3.15 -10.64 -3.92
N LYS A 70 2.23 -11.24 -3.16
CA LYS A 70 1.22 -12.15 -3.69
C LYS A 70 -0.04 -11.39 -4.09
N ILE A 71 -0.35 -11.40 -5.38
CA ILE A 71 -1.59 -10.83 -5.94
C ILE A 71 -2.44 -11.95 -6.54
N THR A 72 -3.70 -12.05 -6.11
CA THR A 72 -4.67 -12.98 -6.72
C THR A 72 -5.62 -12.18 -7.59
N VAL A 73 -5.53 -12.35 -8.92
CA VAL A 73 -6.36 -11.62 -9.88
C VAL A 73 -7.31 -12.58 -10.58
N ARG A 74 -8.60 -12.21 -10.64
CA ARG A 74 -9.57 -12.85 -11.54
C ARG A 74 -9.61 -12.10 -12.86
N LEU A 75 -9.30 -12.80 -13.95
CA LEU A 75 -9.38 -12.28 -15.31
C LEU A 75 -10.56 -12.91 -16.04
N THR A 76 -11.22 -12.15 -16.91
CA THR A 76 -12.18 -12.74 -17.86
C THR A 76 -11.44 -13.71 -18.80
N PRO A 77 -12.10 -14.75 -19.33
CA PRO A 77 -11.44 -15.69 -20.25
C PRO A 77 -10.79 -15.01 -21.45
N VAL A 78 -11.41 -13.94 -21.97
CA VAL A 78 -10.89 -13.15 -23.09
C VAL A 78 -9.60 -12.43 -22.72
N LEU A 79 -9.54 -11.82 -21.53
CA LEU A 79 -8.34 -11.11 -21.07
C LEU A 79 -7.22 -12.10 -20.73
N HIS A 80 -7.55 -13.20 -20.06
CA HIS A 80 -6.60 -14.28 -19.78
C HIS A 80 -5.94 -14.80 -21.06
N ARG A 81 -6.72 -15.04 -22.13
CA ARG A 81 -6.18 -15.45 -23.43
C ARG A 81 -5.21 -14.41 -24.01
N LYS A 82 -5.54 -13.11 -23.91
CA LYS A 82 -4.66 -12.04 -24.40
C LYS A 82 -3.34 -12.00 -23.62
N VAL A 83 -3.39 -12.12 -22.30
CA VAL A 83 -2.20 -12.17 -21.42
C VAL A 83 -1.32 -13.37 -21.79
N ALA A 84 -1.90 -14.57 -21.93
CA ALA A 84 -1.17 -15.78 -22.31
C ALA A 84 -0.44 -15.63 -23.66
N ILE A 85 -1.10 -15.07 -24.68
CA ILE A 85 -0.50 -14.84 -26.00
C ILE A 85 0.67 -13.85 -25.91
N LYS A 86 0.50 -12.76 -25.16
CA LYS A 86 1.54 -11.74 -25.01
C LYS A 86 2.76 -12.25 -24.24
N ALA A 87 2.54 -13.00 -23.16
CA ALA A 87 3.60 -13.65 -22.40
C ALA A 87 4.39 -14.65 -23.27
N ALA A 88 3.68 -15.51 -24.02
CA ALA A 88 4.32 -16.47 -24.93
C ALA A 88 5.16 -15.78 -26.02
N ALA A 89 4.66 -14.69 -26.60
CA ALA A 89 5.41 -13.92 -27.61
C ALA A 89 6.72 -13.31 -27.07
N ARG A 90 6.78 -13.06 -25.75
CA ARG A 90 7.97 -12.55 -25.05
C ARG A 90 8.85 -13.65 -24.45
N LYS A 91 8.45 -14.92 -24.57
CA LYS A 91 9.12 -16.09 -23.95
C LYS A 91 9.18 -16.00 -22.42
N GLU A 92 8.15 -15.43 -21.80
CA GLU A 92 8.03 -15.28 -20.35
C GLU A 92 6.78 -15.97 -19.79
N SER A 93 6.73 -16.20 -18.48
CA SER A 93 5.53 -16.71 -17.82
C SER A 93 4.44 -15.62 -17.78
N MET A 94 3.16 -16.01 -17.63
CA MET A 94 2.09 -15.00 -17.45
C MET A 94 2.30 -14.14 -16.21
N ASN A 95 2.87 -14.72 -15.14
CA ASN A 95 3.18 -13.97 -13.92
C ASN A 95 4.25 -12.91 -14.21
N GLN A 96 5.33 -13.27 -14.91
CA GLN A 96 6.36 -12.31 -15.30
C GLN A 96 5.81 -11.20 -16.20
N TYR A 97 4.98 -11.56 -17.19
CA TYR A 97 4.34 -10.57 -18.07
C TYR A 97 3.50 -9.56 -17.28
N LEU A 98 2.73 -10.04 -16.30
CA LEU A 98 1.89 -9.21 -15.45
C LEU A 98 2.73 -8.36 -14.50
N GLU A 99 3.77 -8.93 -13.89
CA GLU A 99 4.70 -8.20 -13.03
C GLU A 99 5.38 -7.05 -13.81
N ASP A 100 5.88 -7.31 -15.01
CA ASP A 100 6.48 -6.28 -15.88
C ASP A 100 5.47 -5.20 -16.32
N LEU A 101 4.19 -5.58 -16.49
CA LEU A 101 3.14 -4.62 -16.81
C LEU A 101 2.87 -3.72 -15.61
N ILE A 102 2.73 -4.31 -14.41
CA ILE A 102 2.52 -3.59 -13.15
C ILE A 102 3.71 -2.68 -12.88
N ALA A 103 4.95 -3.17 -12.98
CA ALA A 103 6.16 -2.40 -12.74
C ALA A 103 6.29 -1.18 -13.68
N ARG A 104 5.84 -1.30 -14.93
CA ARG A 104 5.79 -0.16 -15.87
C ARG A 104 4.72 0.85 -15.50
N ASP A 105 3.56 0.38 -15.06
CA ASP A 105 2.42 1.22 -14.69
C ASP A 105 2.70 2.00 -13.39
N THR A 106 3.42 1.39 -12.44
CA THR A 106 3.76 1.98 -11.14
C THR A 106 5.13 2.66 -11.12
N ALA A 107 5.76 2.89 -12.27
CA ALA A 107 7.11 3.46 -12.35
C ALA A 107 7.20 4.92 -11.88
N ASP A 108 6.06 5.61 -11.79
CA ASP A 108 5.90 6.97 -11.28
C ASP A 108 5.88 7.06 -9.75
N ILE A 109 5.71 5.92 -9.06
CA ILE A 109 5.73 5.86 -7.60
C ILE A 109 7.18 5.68 -7.12
N GLU A 110 7.81 6.76 -6.65
CA GLU A 110 9.09 6.68 -5.95
C GLU A 110 8.91 6.07 -4.55
N MET A 111 9.39 4.84 -4.34
CA MET A 111 9.55 4.27 -3.01
C MET A 111 10.90 4.69 -2.42
N ARG A 112 10.91 5.48 -1.34
CA ARG A 112 12.09 5.55 -0.48
C ARG A 112 12.27 4.18 0.15
N ALA A 113 13.41 3.55 -0.12
CA ALA A 113 13.75 2.27 0.50
C ALA A 113 13.52 2.37 2.02
N PRO A 114 12.82 1.41 2.66
CA PRO A 114 12.87 1.31 4.11
C PRO A 114 14.35 1.19 4.46
N GLY A 115 14.87 2.15 5.22
CA GLY A 115 16.26 2.14 5.63
C GLY A 115 16.57 0.76 6.22
N LEU A 116 17.61 0.10 5.69
CA LEU A 116 18.19 -1.06 6.34
C LEU A 116 18.67 -0.58 7.72
N GLY A 117 17.86 -0.85 8.73
CA GLY A 117 18.20 -0.80 10.15
C GLY A 117 18.24 -2.20 10.70
#